data_AF-A0A954F7K2-F1
#
_entry.id   AF-A0A954F7K2-F1
#
_cell.length_a   1.000
_cell.length_b   1.000
_cell.length_c   1.000
_cell.angle_alpha   90.00
_cell.angle_beta   90.00
_cell.angle_gamma   90.00
#
_symmetry.space_group_name_H-M   'P 1'
#
loop_
_entity.id
_entity.type
_entity.pdbx_description
1 polymer ?
#
loop_
_entity_poly.entity_id
_entity_poly.type
_entity_poly.pdbx_seq_one_letter_code
_entity_poly.pdbx_strand_id
1 'polypeptide(L)'
;MEFLRNEGVEGEAAQELWRITQGHPLALRLALSGEGIRVQRSEVQVHATEIIHDVAMYFLHSEKDPFLREAIEATSTVRRVTQPILSAMLERPISSEEYDHLSASPIIEVHGDGLSLHRSVRTVIADWLRSADPYRFSHYRRAAWEILRSSSHAMVERDHWRHTADLIYLIDDPVIREAFFPSAAPAFS
;
A
#
# COMPACT_ATOMS: atom_id res chain seq x y z
N MET A 1 -9.20 -12.78 -17.95
CA MET A 1 -10.34 -12.54 -18.86
C MET A 1 -11.68 -12.59 -18.13
N GLU A 2 -11.94 -13.59 -17.29
CA GLU A 2 -13.20 -13.68 -16.52
C GLU A 2 -13.42 -12.49 -15.56
N PHE A 3 -12.36 -12.01 -14.90
CA PHE A 3 -12.37 -10.80 -14.06
C PHE A 3 -12.82 -9.53 -14.83
N LEU A 4 -12.30 -9.30 -16.04
CA LEU A 4 -12.64 -8.13 -16.86
C LEU A 4 -14.09 -8.18 -17.37
N ARG A 5 -14.62 -9.38 -17.68
CA ARG A 5 -16.02 -9.55 -18.08
C ARG A 5 -16.98 -9.28 -16.91
N ASN A 6 -16.60 -9.67 -15.69
CA ASN A 6 -17.38 -9.38 -14.49
C ASN A 6 -17.44 -7.88 -14.17
N GLU A 7 -16.40 -7.13 -14.55
CA GLU A 7 -16.33 -5.66 -14.44
C GLU A 7 -16.93 -4.94 -15.67
N GLY A 8 -17.62 -5.66 -16.57
CA GLY A 8 -18.32 -5.09 -17.72
C GLY A 8 -17.43 -4.60 -18.87
N VAL A 9 -16.12 -4.91 -18.83
CA VAL A 9 -15.17 -4.54 -19.88
C VAL A 9 -15.02 -5.68 -20.87
N GLU A 10 -15.49 -5.47 -22.09
CA GLU A 10 -15.44 -6.47 -23.17
C GLU A 10 -14.74 -5.95 -24.43
N GLY A 11 -14.44 -6.86 -25.36
CA GLY A 11 -13.90 -6.53 -26.68
C GLY A 11 -12.45 -6.03 -26.66
N GLU A 12 -12.15 -5.10 -27.56
CA GLU A 12 -10.80 -4.56 -27.79
C GLU A 12 -10.23 -3.87 -26.54
N ALA A 13 -11.08 -3.22 -25.74
CA ALA A 13 -10.69 -2.59 -24.48
C ALA A 13 -10.20 -3.62 -23.44
N ALA A 14 -10.86 -4.78 -23.34
CA ALA A 14 -10.45 -5.85 -22.45
C ALA A 14 -9.10 -6.47 -22.86
N GLN A 15 -8.88 -6.63 -24.16
CA GLN A 15 -7.60 -7.12 -24.68
C GLN A 15 -6.48 -6.12 -24.45
N GLU A 16 -6.75 -4.82 -24.60
CA GLU A 16 -5.77 -3.77 -24.36
C GLU A 16 -5.41 -3.65 -22.88
N LEU A 17 -6.41 -3.67 -21.99
CA LEU A 17 -6.21 -3.76 -20.54
C LEU A 17 -5.40 -5.00 -20.17
N TRP A 18 -5.72 -6.16 -20.73
CA TRP A 18 -4.99 -7.41 -20.49
C TRP A 18 -3.54 -7.34 -20.95
N ARG A 19 -3.28 -6.70 -22.09
CA ARG A 19 -1.95 -6.52 -22.68
C ARG A 19 -1.11 -5.52 -21.88
N ILE A 20 -1.68 -4.41 -21.44
CA ILE A 20 -0.99 -3.41 -20.63
C ILE A 20 -0.68 -3.97 -19.24
N THR A 21 -1.64 -4.65 -18.62
CA THR A 21 -1.50 -5.15 -17.25
C THR A 21 -0.81 -6.51 -17.17
N GLN A 22 -0.55 -7.15 -18.33
CA GLN A 22 0.01 -8.51 -18.44
C GLN A 22 -0.76 -9.56 -17.61
N GLY A 23 -2.05 -9.35 -17.39
CA GLY A 23 -2.91 -10.21 -16.56
C GLY A 23 -2.71 -10.04 -15.06
N HIS A 24 -1.92 -9.05 -14.59
CA HIS A 24 -1.69 -8.83 -13.17
C HIS A 24 -2.95 -8.25 -12.49
N PRO A 25 -3.56 -8.95 -11.50
CA PRO A 25 -4.86 -8.57 -10.94
C PRO A 25 -4.91 -7.17 -10.34
N LEU A 26 -3.83 -6.71 -9.68
CA LEU A 26 -3.77 -5.35 -9.14
C LEU A 26 -3.66 -4.30 -10.25
N ALA A 27 -2.86 -4.53 -11.28
CA ALA A 27 -2.71 -3.58 -12.37
C ALA A 27 -4.04 -3.45 -13.13
N LEU A 28 -4.78 -4.55 -13.27
CA LEU A 28 -6.17 -4.56 -13.77
C LEU A 28 -7.10 -3.74 -12.88
N ARG A 29 -7.13 -3.97 -11.56
CA ARG A 29 -7.98 -3.21 -10.63
C ARG A 29 -7.69 -1.71 -10.65
N LEU A 30 -6.41 -1.33 -10.71
CA LEU A 30 -5.99 0.06 -10.75
C LEU A 30 -6.30 0.72 -12.10
N ALA A 31 -6.11 -0.01 -13.21
CA ALA A 31 -6.49 0.48 -14.53
C ALA A 31 -8.00 0.66 -14.70
N LEU A 32 -8.81 -0.19 -14.04
CA LEU A 32 -10.27 -0.04 -14.01
C LEU A 32 -10.74 1.09 -13.09
N SER A 33 -9.98 1.39 -12.04
CA SER A 33 -10.31 2.45 -11.07
C SER A 33 -9.89 3.85 -11.54
N GLY A 34 -9.06 3.97 -12.59
CA GLY A 34 -8.51 5.24 -13.06
C GLY A 34 -9.01 5.66 -14.44
N GLU A 35 -9.73 6.78 -14.52
CA GLU A 35 -9.88 7.56 -15.75
C GLU A 35 -8.52 8.16 -16.14
N GLY A 36 -7.62 7.42 -16.79
CA GLY A 36 -6.32 8.04 -17.12
C GLY A 36 -5.23 7.20 -17.76
N ILE A 37 -5.32 5.86 -17.82
CA ILE A 37 -4.30 5.07 -18.51
C ILE A 37 -4.50 5.17 -20.03
N ARG A 38 -4.24 6.34 -20.60
CA ARG A 38 -3.97 6.51 -22.04
C ARG A 38 -2.48 6.29 -22.24
N VAL A 39 -2.07 5.03 -22.25
CA VAL A 39 -0.70 4.64 -22.64
C VAL A 39 -0.56 4.98 -24.12
N GLN A 40 0.12 6.09 -24.41
CA GLN A 40 0.47 6.47 -25.78
C GLN A 40 1.36 5.38 -26.36
N ARG A 41 0.94 4.85 -27.51
CA ARG A 41 1.66 3.86 -28.33
C ARG A 41 3.11 4.29 -28.55
N SER A 42 4.04 3.60 -27.91
CA SER A 42 5.37 3.35 -28.43
C SER A 42 6.00 2.21 -27.65
N GLU A 43 6.82 1.44 -28.35
CA GLU A 43 7.52 0.21 -27.95
C GLU A 43 7.99 0.21 -26.50
N VAL A 44 7.43 -0.64 -25.63
CA VAL A 44 8.08 -0.92 -24.35
C VAL A 44 7.84 -2.38 -23.97
N GLN A 45 8.93 -3.13 -23.88
CA GLN A 45 9.01 -4.33 -23.04
C GLN A 45 8.94 -3.85 -21.58
N VAL A 46 7.76 -3.44 -21.12
CA VAL A 46 7.64 -2.89 -19.76
C VAL A 46 7.75 -4.04 -18.79
N HIS A 47 8.72 -3.98 -17.89
CA HIS A 47 8.78 -4.95 -16.80
C HIS A 47 7.61 -4.69 -15.85
N ALA A 48 6.92 -5.74 -15.39
CA ALA A 48 5.74 -5.60 -14.52
C ALA A 48 5.98 -4.70 -13.28
N THR A 49 7.22 -4.66 -12.77
CA THR A 49 7.66 -3.78 -11.68
C THR A 49 7.57 -2.29 -12.04
N GLU A 50 7.94 -1.91 -13.27
CA GLU A 50 7.88 -0.51 -13.75
C GLU A 50 6.43 -0.06 -13.91
N ILE A 51 5.54 -0.94 -14.40
CA ILE A 51 4.09 -0.64 -14.50
C ILE A 51 3.51 -0.39 -13.11
N ILE A 52 3.83 -1.24 -12.14
CA ILE A 52 3.36 -1.08 -10.76
C ILE A 52 3.89 0.25 -10.19
N HIS A 53 5.16 0.57 -10.45
CA HIS A 53 5.76 1.83 -10.02
C HIS A 53 4.98 3.02 -10.57
N ASP A 54 4.83 3.10 -11.89
CA ASP A 54 4.20 4.24 -12.56
C ASP A 54 2.73 4.40 -12.18
N VAL A 55 2.00 3.29 -12.03
CA VAL A 55 0.60 3.31 -11.61
C VAL A 55 0.45 3.72 -10.14
N ALA A 56 1.30 3.22 -9.24
CA ALA A 56 1.28 3.60 -7.83
C ALA A 56 1.59 5.11 -7.68
N MET A 57 2.60 5.60 -8.41
CA MET A 57 2.93 7.01 -8.39
C MET A 57 1.85 7.87 -9.07
N TYR A 58 1.24 7.42 -10.15
CA TYR A 58 0.10 8.11 -10.76
C TYR A 58 -1.06 8.23 -9.78
N PHE A 59 -1.43 7.14 -9.09
CA PHE A 59 -2.50 7.14 -8.10
C PHE A 59 -2.21 8.16 -6.98
N LEU A 60 -1.01 8.11 -6.39
CA LEU A 60 -0.63 9.02 -5.30
C LEU A 60 -0.63 10.49 -5.74
N HIS A 61 -0.09 10.80 -6.93
CA HIS A 61 0.01 12.19 -7.40
C HIS A 61 -1.31 12.73 -7.96
N SER A 62 -2.19 11.87 -8.47
CA SER A 62 -3.52 12.25 -8.98
C SER A 62 -4.57 12.39 -7.87
N GLU A 63 -4.31 11.85 -6.68
CA GLU A 63 -5.18 12.00 -5.52
C GLU A 63 -5.37 13.48 -5.16
N LYS A 64 -6.62 13.92 -5.10
CA LYS A 64 -6.98 15.33 -4.84
C LYS A 64 -7.30 15.58 -3.39
N ASP A 65 -7.68 14.54 -2.64
CA ASP A 65 -7.89 14.65 -1.21
C ASP A 65 -6.51 14.68 -0.50
N PRO A 66 -6.13 15.82 0.13
CA PRO A 66 -4.87 15.92 0.85
C PRO A 66 -4.77 14.90 1.99
N PHE A 67 -5.89 14.57 2.63
CA PHE A 67 -5.90 13.57 3.70
C PHE A 67 -5.56 12.19 3.16
N LEU A 68 -6.24 11.71 2.10
CA LEU A 68 -5.96 10.39 1.53
C LEU A 68 -4.51 10.28 1.08
N ARG A 69 -3.97 11.31 0.42
CA ARG A 69 -2.56 11.32 0.00
C ARG A 69 -1.63 11.12 1.18
N GLU A 70 -1.80 11.92 2.22
CA GLU A 70 -0.98 11.86 3.44
C GLU A 70 -1.15 10.54 4.20
N ALA A 71 -2.38 10.01 4.27
CA ALA A 71 -2.67 8.73 4.90
C ALA A 71 -2.07 7.54 4.14
N ILE A 72 -2.04 7.59 2.80
CA ILE A 72 -1.39 6.59 1.94
C ILE A 72 0.13 6.63 2.16
N GLU A 73 0.74 7.82 2.16
CA GLU A 73 2.16 8.00 2.47
C GLU A 73 2.51 7.39 3.83
N ALA A 74 1.78 7.77 4.88
CA ALA A 74 1.97 7.23 6.22
C ALA A 74 1.85 5.70 6.24
N THR A 75 0.75 5.16 5.69
CA THR A 75 0.49 3.71 5.62
C THR A 75 1.60 2.96 4.88
N SER A 76 2.29 3.58 3.93
CA SER A 76 3.40 2.95 3.21
C SER A 76 4.59 2.61 4.09
N THR A 77 4.77 3.34 5.19
CA THR A 77 5.94 3.22 6.07
C THR A 77 5.82 2.13 7.13
N VAL A 78 4.64 1.54 7.29
CA VAL A 78 4.30 0.55 8.32
C VAL A 78 3.74 -0.74 7.72
N ARG A 79 3.73 -1.83 8.50
CA ARG A 79 3.16 -3.10 8.06
C ARG A 79 1.65 -3.02 7.96
N ARG A 80 1.04 -2.48 9.01
CA ARG A 80 -0.40 -2.28 9.21
C ARG A 80 -0.63 -0.98 9.96
N VAL A 81 -1.78 -0.37 9.72
CA VAL A 81 -2.21 0.83 10.40
C VAL A 81 -3.61 0.62 10.98
N THR A 82 -3.80 1.06 12.22
CA THR A 82 -5.11 1.20 12.87
C THR A 82 -5.42 2.68 13.06
N GLN A 83 -6.66 3.05 13.34
CA GLN A 83 -7.04 4.45 13.55
C GLN A 83 -6.16 5.18 14.60
N PRO A 84 -5.80 4.58 15.76
CA PRO A 84 -4.87 5.20 16.70
C PRO A 84 -3.45 5.38 16.15
N ILE A 85 -2.94 4.40 15.38
CA ILE A 85 -1.61 4.48 14.78
C ILE A 85 -1.59 5.59 13.72
N LEU A 86 -2.61 5.65 12.84
CA LEU A 86 -2.72 6.69 11.84
C LEU A 86 -2.82 8.08 12.48
N SER A 87 -3.57 8.20 13.59
CA SER A 87 -3.68 9.46 14.35
C SER A 87 -2.34 9.91 14.92
N ALA A 88 -1.53 8.97 15.42
CA ALA A 88 -0.20 9.28 15.91
C ALA A 88 0.73 9.73 14.76
N MET A 89 0.68 9.04 13.62
CA MET A 89 1.52 9.35 12.45
C MET A 89 1.20 10.71 11.83
N LEU A 90 -0.10 11.07 11.76
CA LEU A 90 -0.56 12.34 11.19
C LEU A 90 -0.67 13.47 12.24
N GLU A 91 -0.24 13.21 13.48
CA GLU A 91 -0.27 14.16 14.60
C GLU A 91 -1.63 14.82 14.85
N ARG A 92 -2.72 14.12 14.50
CA ARG A 92 -4.09 14.60 14.70
C ARG A 92 -5.05 13.43 14.91
N PRO A 93 -6.15 13.62 15.64
CA PRO A 93 -7.20 12.62 15.69
C PRO A 93 -7.75 12.34 14.29
N ILE A 94 -7.81 11.07 13.93
CA ILE A 94 -8.50 10.59 12.73
C ILE A 94 -9.90 10.15 13.12
N SER A 95 -10.90 10.63 12.41
CA SER A 95 -12.29 10.20 12.60
C SER A 95 -12.51 8.79 12.06
N SER A 96 -13.58 8.13 12.49
CA SER A 96 -13.96 6.84 11.89
C SER A 96 -14.33 6.99 10.41
N GLU A 97 -14.94 8.11 10.01
CA GLU A 97 -15.25 8.41 8.61
C GLU A 97 -13.99 8.55 7.74
N GLU A 98 -12.94 9.19 8.26
CA GLU A 98 -11.65 9.32 7.57
C GLU A 98 -10.94 7.97 7.44
N TYR A 99 -10.98 7.15 8.50
CA TYR A 99 -10.41 5.81 8.45
C TYR A 99 -11.17 4.89 7.48
N ASP A 100 -12.50 4.99 7.46
CA ASP A 100 -13.35 4.27 6.51
C ASP A 100 -13.11 4.77 5.08
N HIS A 101 -12.88 6.07 4.90
CA HIS A 101 -12.53 6.66 3.61
C HIS A 101 -11.20 6.11 3.07
N LEU A 102 -10.18 5.99 3.93
CA LEU A 102 -8.92 5.32 3.58
C LEU A 102 -9.16 3.85 3.22
N SER A 103 -10.00 3.13 3.98
CA SER A 103 -10.30 1.71 3.73
C SER A 103 -10.96 1.45 2.38
N ALA A 104 -11.67 2.44 1.83
CA ALA A 104 -12.32 2.37 0.52
C ALA A 104 -11.35 2.56 -0.66
N SER A 105 -10.09 2.95 -0.40
CA SER A 105 -9.09 3.14 -1.44
C SER A 105 -8.73 1.82 -2.13
N PRO A 106 -8.63 1.76 -3.48
CA PRO A 106 -8.40 0.52 -4.22
C PRO A 106 -7.00 -0.09 -4.00
N ILE A 107 -6.06 0.66 -3.43
CA ILE A 107 -4.71 0.20 -3.08
C ILE A 107 -4.60 -0.31 -1.64
N ILE A 108 -5.67 -0.20 -0.85
CA ILE A 108 -5.72 -0.63 0.55
C ILE A 108 -6.31 -2.04 0.67
N GLU A 109 -5.69 -2.84 1.54
CA GLU A 109 -6.14 -4.15 1.96
C GLU A 109 -6.68 -4.05 3.39
N VAL A 110 -7.91 -4.52 3.59
CA VAL A 110 -8.57 -4.52 4.89
C VAL A 110 -8.33 -5.87 5.58
N HIS A 111 -7.82 -5.83 6.81
CA HIS A 111 -7.59 -6.99 7.66
C HIS A 111 -8.34 -6.83 8.98
N GLY A 112 -8.57 -7.94 9.69
CA GLY A 112 -9.20 -7.91 11.01
C GLY A 112 -8.40 -7.17 12.09
N ASP A 113 -7.16 -6.79 11.81
CA ASP A 113 -6.25 -6.07 12.72
C ASP A 113 -5.70 -4.77 12.11
N GLY A 114 -6.32 -4.24 11.05
CA GLY A 114 -5.98 -2.93 10.49
C GLY A 114 -5.96 -2.89 8.96
N LEU A 115 -5.55 -1.75 8.43
CA LEU A 115 -5.36 -1.51 7.00
C LEU A 115 -3.89 -1.70 6.61
N SER A 116 -3.64 -2.17 5.40
CA SER A 116 -2.30 -2.13 4.81
C SER A 116 -2.37 -1.73 3.35
N LEU A 117 -1.33 -1.11 2.83
CA LEU A 117 -1.20 -0.99 1.38
C LEU A 117 -0.88 -2.35 0.76
N HIS A 118 -1.41 -2.59 -0.44
CA HIS A 118 -1.00 -3.72 -1.26
C HIS A 118 0.53 -3.73 -1.36
N ARG A 119 1.14 -4.88 -1.10
CA ARG A 119 2.60 -4.99 -0.87
C ARG A 119 3.47 -4.27 -1.90
N SER A 120 3.13 -4.45 -3.17
CA SER A 120 3.88 -3.89 -4.29
C SER A 120 3.78 -2.36 -4.35
N VAL A 121 2.58 -1.81 -4.09
CA VAL A 121 2.33 -0.36 -3.98
C VAL A 121 3.05 0.21 -2.76
N ARG A 122 2.97 -0.47 -1.62
CA ARG A 122 3.66 -0.07 -0.39
C ARG A 122 5.15 0.14 -0.61
N THR A 123 5.80 -0.81 -1.29
CA THR A 123 7.26 -0.78 -1.53
C THR A 123 7.63 0.43 -2.39
N VAL A 124 6.90 0.64 -3.49
CA VAL A 124 7.11 1.79 -4.38
C VAL A 124 6.95 3.11 -3.64
N ILE A 125 5.84 3.30 -2.92
CA ILE A 125 5.56 4.57 -2.24
C ILE A 125 6.55 4.81 -1.09
N ALA A 126 6.91 3.77 -0.34
CA ALA A 126 7.88 3.88 0.74
C ALA A 126 9.27 4.24 0.23
N ASP A 127 9.72 3.63 -0.88
CA ASP A 127 11.03 3.90 -1.47
C ASP A 127 11.07 5.30 -2.09
N TRP A 128 10.01 5.71 -2.79
CA TRP A 128 9.85 7.07 -3.28
C TRP A 128 9.87 8.07 -2.12
N LEU A 129 9.08 7.87 -1.07
CA LEU A 129 8.98 8.79 0.07
C LEU A 129 10.33 8.89 0.80
N ARG A 130 11.04 7.77 0.99
CA ARG A 130 12.38 7.76 1.59
C ARG A 130 13.38 8.59 0.78
N SER A 131 13.26 8.60 -0.55
CA SER A 131 14.12 9.39 -1.42
C SER A 131 13.69 10.86 -1.54
N ALA A 132 12.38 11.13 -1.61
CA ALA A 132 11.83 12.45 -1.87
C ALA A 132 11.78 13.31 -0.60
N ASP A 133 11.38 12.71 0.53
CA ASP A 133 11.30 13.35 1.84
C ASP A 133 11.70 12.36 2.96
N PRO A 134 13.02 12.19 3.20
CA PRO A 134 13.51 11.27 4.23
C PRO A 134 13.10 11.68 5.65
N TYR A 135 12.80 12.96 5.88
CA TYR A 135 12.34 13.45 7.19
C TYR A 135 10.91 12.99 7.45
N ARG A 136 10.00 13.18 6.49
CA ARG A 136 8.61 12.72 6.58
C ARG A 136 8.52 11.19 6.68
N PHE A 137 9.35 10.47 5.93
CA PHE A 137 9.48 9.01 6.07
C PHE A 137 9.88 8.59 7.50
N SER A 138 10.94 9.21 8.04
CA SER A 138 11.46 8.89 9.38
C SER A 138 10.47 9.29 10.48
N HIS A 139 9.78 10.42 10.29
CA HIS A 139 8.73 10.92 11.18
C HIS A 139 7.62 9.90 11.38
N TYR A 140 7.02 9.42 10.28
CA TYR A 140 5.96 8.43 10.32
C TYR A 140 6.37 7.15 11.04
N ARG A 141 7.56 6.62 10.73
CA ARG A 141 8.07 5.42 11.38
C ARG A 141 8.30 5.62 12.87
N ARG A 142 8.82 6.78 13.27
CA ARG A 142 9.04 7.12 14.66
C ARG A 142 7.73 7.25 15.43
N ALA A 143 6.75 7.98 14.89
CA ALA A 143 5.44 8.13 15.50
C ALA A 143 4.73 6.77 15.67
N ALA A 144 4.78 5.92 14.64
CA ALA A 144 4.26 4.55 14.70
C ALA A 144 4.99 3.70 15.75
N TRP A 145 6.32 3.81 15.85
CA TRP A 145 7.11 3.11 16.86
C TRP A 145 6.71 3.52 18.29
N GLU A 146 6.57 4.82 18.54
CA GLU A 146 6.25 5.36 19.85
C GLU A 146 4.88 4.87 20.35
N ILE A 147 3.84 4.94 19.51
CA ILE A 147 2.51 4.47 19.88
C ILE A 147 2.43 2.94 20.04
N LEU A 148 3.15 2.19 19.21
CA LEU A 148 3.25 0.74 19.33
C LEU A 148 3.91 0.39 20.66
N ARG A 149 5.09 0.97 20.96
CA ARG A 149 5.82 0.71 22.21
C ARG A 149 5.02 1.06 23.46
N SER A 150 4.19 2.12 23.43
CA SER A 150 3.33 2.46 24.57
C SER A 150 2.18 1.48 24.75
N SER A 151 1.68 0.89 23.65
CA SER A 151 0.53 -0.02 23.66
C SER A 151 0.87 -1.44 24.12
N SER A 152 2.14 -1.85 24.03
CA SER A 152 2.60 -3.21 24.42
C SER A 152 2.33 -3.57 25.88
N HIS A 153 2.19 -2.58 26.77
CA HIS A 153 2.03 -2.81 28.20
C HIS A 153 0.61 -3.23 28.60
N ALA A 154 -0.37 -3.19 27.68
CA ALA A 154 -1.79 -3.37 27.97
C ALA A 154 -2.46 -4.56 27.25
N MET A 155 -1.71 -5.43 26.55
CA MET A 155 -2.28 -6.35 25.55
C MET A 155 -2.45 -7.80 26.03
N VAL A 156 -3.49 -8.46 25.47
CA VAL A 156 -3.82 -9.87 25.67
C VAL A 156 -2.88 -10.76 24.84
N GLU A 157 -2.61 -11.99 25.30
CA GLU A 157 -1.59 -12.90 24.77
C GLU A 157 -1.63 -13.13 23.25
N ARG A 158 -2.82 -13.11 22.61
CA ARG A 158 -2.98 -13.25 21.15
C ARG A 158 -2.53 -12.03 20.35
N ASP A 159 -2.51 -10.84 20.93
CA ASP A 159 -2.10 -9.63 20.22
C ASP A 159 -0.59 -9.38 20.31
N HIS A 160 0.13 -10.09 21.19
CA HIS A 160 1.59 -9.98 21.31
C HIS A 160 2.33 -10.34 20.01
N TRP A 161 1.89 -11.36 19.26
CA TRP A 161 2.53 -11.71 17.99
C TRP A 161 2.36 -10.60 16.95
N ARG A 162 1.15 -10.04 16.82
CA ARG A 162 0.86 -8.93 15.90
C ARG A 162 1.71 -7.72 16.23
N HIS A 163 1.73 -7.37 17.51
CA HIS A 163 2.52 -6.28 18.05
C HIS A 163 4.01 -6.45 17.74
N THR A 164 4.54 -7.65 17.99
CA THR A 164 5.94 -7.99 17.69
C THR A 164 6.22 -7.90 16.19
N ALA A 165 5.31 -8.37 15.34
CA ALA A 165 5.45 -8.26 13.89
C ALA A 165 5.51 -6.79 13.42
N ASP A 166 4.69 -5.91 14.00
CA ASP A 166 4.70 -4.49 13.65
C ASP A 166 6.00 -3.80 14.10
N LEU A 167 6.53 -4.15 15.28
CA LEU A 167 7.84 -3.68 15.74
C LEU A 167 8.98 -4.21 14.86
N ILE A 168 9.00 -5.50 14.52
CA ILE A 168 10.03 -6.09 13.65
C ILE A 168 10.03 -5.42 12.27
N TYR A 169 8.86 -5.08 11.73
CA TYR A 169 8.77 -4.36 10.46
C TYR A 169 9.39 -2.95 10.53
N LEU A 170 9.33 -2.32 11.69
CA LEU A 170 9.93 -1.01 11.93
C LEU A 170 11.46 -1.06 12.14
N ILE A 171 12.03 -2.24 12.38
CA ILE A 171 13.48 -2.42 12.41
C ILE A 171 13.99 -2.39 10.96
N ASP A 172 14.77 -1.36 10.62
CA ASP A 172 15.33 -1.15 9.28
C ASP A 172 16.59 -2.03 9.05
N ASP A 173 16.50 -3.31 9.42
CA ASP A 173 17.51 -4.31 9.12
C ASP A 173 16.98 -5.22 7.99
N PRO A 174 17.57 -5.17 6.78
CA PRO A 174 17.10 -5.93 5.64
C PRO A 174 17.10 -7.45 5.85
N VAL A 175 18.04 -7.98 6.64
CA VAL A 175 18.18 -9.42 6.91
C VAL A 175 17.08 -9.88 7.85
N ILE A 176 16.81 -9.11 8.91
CA ILE A 176 15.72 -9.38 9.84
C ILE A 176 14.37 -9.24 9.13
N ARG A 177 14.18 -8.17 8.33
CA ARG A 177 12.92 -7.95 7.62
C ARG A 177 12.61 -9.06 6.62
N GLU A 178 13.58 -9.51 5.84
CA GLU A 178 13.36 -10.57 4.83
C GLU A 178 13.07 -11.93 5.49
N ALA A 179 13.69 -12.23 6.64
CA ALA A 179 13.43 -13.48 7.37
C ALA A 179 11.99 -13.59 7.90
N PHE A 180 11.38 -12.48 8.31
CA PHE A 180 10.03 -12.45 8.91
C PHE A 180 8.93 -11.97 7.95
N PHE A 181 9.28 -11.18 6.92
CA PHE A 181 8.37 -10.60 5.92
C PHE A 181 8.92 -10.76 4.49
N PRO A 182 9.11 -12.00 4.01
CA PRO A 182 9.86 -12.30 2.79
C PRO A 182 9.25 -11.63 1.57
N SER A 183 10.05 -10.90 0.79
CA SER A 183 9.70 -10.06 -0.38
C SER A 183 9.07 -10.87 -1.52
N ALA A 184 9.43 -12.14 -1.65
CA ALA A 184 8.79 -13.10 -2.55
C ALA A 184 7.70 -13.90 -1.82
N ALA A 185 6.52 -14.05 -2.44
CA ALA A 185 5.56 -15.05 -1.98
C ALA A 185 6.20 -16.44 -2.13
N PRO A 186 6.13 -17.34 -1.13
CA PRO A 186 6.58 -18.70 -1.32
C PRO A 186 5.78 -19.31 -2.47
N ALA A 187 6.50 -19.78 -3.50
CA ALA A 187 5.91 -20.62 -4.53
C ALA A 187 5.50 -21.93 -3.85
N PHE A 188 4.24 -22.03 -3.45
CA PHE A 188 3.68 -23.31 -3.04
C PHE A 188 3.67 -24.21 -4.29
N SER A 189 4.58 -25.19 -4.31
CA SER A 189 4.58 -26.31 -5.24
C SER A 189 3.68 -27.43 -4.70
#